data_AF-A0A4V1EGD1-F1
#
_entry.id   AF-A0A4V1EGD1-F1
#
_cell.length_a   1.000
_cell.length_b   1.000
_cell.length_c   1.000
_cell.angle_alpha   90.00
_cell.angle_beta   90.00
_cell.angle_gamma   90.00
#
_symmetry.space_group_name_H-M   'P 1'
#
loop_
_entity.id
_entity.type
_entity.pdbx_description
1 polymer ?
#
loop_
_entity_poly.entity_id
_entity_poly.type
_entity_poly.pdbx_seq_one_letter_code
_entity_poly.pdbx_strand_id
1 'polypeptide(L)'
;MKKYLLSGCLALFLAASLSGCGTAHIKPQGLSDSQYRLGLRAIETTDKYLGADLSKDLADSQLKHIEKSFEQFHKSNKKTVTAVDSQIERLGDCLSTEKVSDKTVTKVRNQLAETLNQNPVNLK
;
A
#
# COMPACT_ATOMS: atom_id res chain seq x y z
N MET A 1 33.07 -21.17 -12.92
CA MET A 1 33.32 -19.85 -12.27
C MET A 1 32.34 -18.84 -12.87
N LYS A 2 31.65 -18.08 -12.00
CA LYS A 2 30.53 -17.16 -12.28
C LYS A 2 30.92 -15.96 -13.15
N LYS A 3 30.06 -15.60 -14.11
CA LYS A 3 29.90 -14.22 -14.62
C LYS A 3 28.44 -14.01 -15.06
N TYR A 4 27.59 -13.55 -14.16
CA TYR A 4 26.35 -12.87 -14.54
C TYR A 4 26.52 -11.40 -14.19
N LEU A 5 26.49 -10.59 -15.25
CA LEU A 5 26.56 -9.15 -15.24
C LEU A 5 25.53 -8.58 -14.28
N LEU A 6 26.02 -7.87 -13.26
CA LEU A 6 25.25 -6.86 -12.55
C LEU A 6 24.77 -5.82 -13.57
N SER A 7 23.50 -5.89 -13.95
CA SER A 7 22.77 -4.73 -14.44
C SER A 7 21.97 -4.18 -13.26
N GLY A 8 22.69 -3.46 -12.40
CA GLY A 8 22.13 -2.71 -11.29
C GLY A 8 21.42 -1.43 -11.77
N CYS A 9 20.64 -0.87 -10.84
CA CYS A 9 19.98 0.44 -10.89
C CYS A 9 18.68 0.51 -11.69
N LEU A 10 17.58 0.02 -11.10
CA LEU A 10 16.26 0.61 -11.34
C LEU A 10 15.73 1.21 -10.02
N ALA A 11 16.07 2.49 -9.83
CA ALA A 11 15.43 3.51 -9.01
C ALA A 11 14.62 3.06 -7.76
N LEU A 12 15.33 2.81 -6.65
CA LEU A 12 14.80 2.98 -5.30
C LEU A 12 14.77 4.49 -4.97
N PHE A 13 13.72 5.18 -5.37
CA PHE A 13 13.47 6.58 -5.00
C PHE A 13 12.06 6.76 -4.44
N LEU A 14 11.76 6.16 -3.29
CA LEU A 14 10.58 6.54 -2.49
C LEU A 14 10.81 6.44 -0.97
N ALA A 15 12.06 6.52 -0.50
CA ALA A 15 12.38 6.54 0.92
C ALA A 15 13.16 7.80 1.30
N ALA A 16 12.49 8.96 1.32
CA ALA A 16 12.86 10.12 2.15
C ALA A 16 11.88 11.30 1.93
N SER A 17 10.73 11.27 2.60
CA SER A 17 10.02 12.51 2.97
C SER A 17 9.28 12.33 4.28
N LEU A 18 10.02 11.89 5.31
CA LEU A 18 9.58 11.74 6.71
C LEU A 18 10.33 12.68 7.66
N SER A 19 10.90 13.77 7.15
CA SER A 19 11.43 14.88 7.97
C SER A 19 10.91 16.20 7.42
N GLY A 20 10.25 16.97 8.29
CA GLY A 20 9.32 18.03 7.91
C GLY A 20 9.93 19.16 7.06
N CYS A 21 9.28 19.43 5.93
CA CYS A 21 8.98 20.77 5.42
C CYS A 21 8.03 20.63 4.21
N GLY A 22 6.75 20.97 4.37
CA GLY A 22 5.99 21.64 3.31
C GLY A 22 5.41 20.86 2.13
N THR A 23 5.61 19.55 1.95
CA THR A 23 4.82 18.78 0.96
C THR A 23 3.73 18.00 1.68
N ALA A 24 2.63 18.69 2.00
CA ALA A 24 1.38 18.02 2.28
C ALA A 24 1.09 17.11 1.09
N HIS A 25 1.22 15.79 1.25
CA HIS A 25 0.66 14.88 0.27
C HIS A 25 -0.82 15.25 0.19
N ILE A 26 -1.21 15.84 -0.94
CA ILE A 26 -2.55 16.35 -1.12
C ILE A 26 -3.43 15.12 -1.20
N LYS A 27 -4.09 14.82 -0.08
CA LYS A 27 -5.09 13.77 -0.01
C LYS A 27 -6.06 13.98 -1.19
N PRO A 28 -6.29 12.96 -2.01
CA PRO A 28 -7.23 13.09 -3.11
C PRO A 28 -8.61 13.47 -2.57
N GLN A 29 -9.33 14.31 -3.32
CA GLN A 29 -10.72 14.68 -2.99
C GLN A 29 -11.55 13.40 -2.82
N GLY A 30 -12.60 13.39 -1.99
CA GLY A 30 -13.43 12.18 -1.80
C GLY A 30 -12.84 11.09 -0.90
N LEU A 31 -11.53 11.08 -0.60
CA LEU A 31 -10.97 10.19 0.42
C LEU A 31 -11.06 10.83 1.81
N SER A 32 -11.41 10.05 2.84
CA SER A 32 -11.27 10.54 4.22
C SER A 32 -9.81 10.46 4.69
N ASP A 33 -9.45 11.28 5.69
CA ASP A 33 -8.10 11.27 6.25
C ASP A 33 -7.75 9.92 6.87
N SER A 34 -8.74 9.24 7.46
CA SER A 34 -8.57 7.89 8.01
C SER A 34 -8.23 6.89 6.91
N GLN A 35 -8.97 6.89 5.80
CA GLN A 35 -8.71 6.00 4.67
C GLN A 35 -7.34 6.29 4.03
N TYR A 36 -6.98 7.56 3.91
CA TYR A 36 -5.67 7.98 3.39
C TYR A 36 -4.54 7.42 4.26
N ARG A 37 -4.62 7.62 5.58
CA ARG A 37 -3.61 7.16 6.53
C ARG A 37 -3.51 5.63 6.59
N LEU A 38 -4.64 4.93 6.54
CA LEU A 38 -4.65 3.47 6.55
C LEU A 38 -4.07 2.90 5.24
N GLY A 39 -4.34 3.54 4.09
CA GLY A 39 -3.71 3.18 2.82
C GLY A 39 -2.21 3.39 2.81
N LEU A 40 -1.70 4.50 3.36
CA LEU A 40 -0.27 4.71 3.55
C LEU A 40 0.35 3.63 4.44
N ARG A 41 -0.34 3.23 5.51
CA ARG A 41 0.13 2.17 6.40
C ARG A 41 0.21 0.81 5.69
N ALA A 42 -0.74 0.50 4.82
CA ALA A 42 -0.70 -0.72 4.01
C ALA A 42 0.48 -0.74 3.03
N ILE A 43 0.81 0.40 2.41
CA ILE A 43 2.03 0.55 1.60
C ILE A 43 3.26 0.32 2.46
N GLU A 44 3.36 0.97 3.62
CA GLU A 44 4.52 0.84 4.51
C GLU A 44 4.74 -0.60 4.99
N THR A 45 3.67 -1.31 5.39
CA THR A 45 3.73 -2.73 5.78
C THR A 45 4.22 -3.60 4.62
N THR A 46 3.75 -3.31 3.41
CA THR A 46 4.15 -4.06 2.20
C THR A 46 5.60 -3.79 1.82
N ASP A 47 6.06 -2.53 1.95
CA ASP A 47 7.44 -2.16 1.67
C ASP A 47 8.42 -2.81 2.65
N LYS A 48 8.07 -2.90 3.94
CA LYS A 48 8.87 -3.64 4.93
C LYS A 48 8.93 -5.13 4.62
N TYR A 49 7.86 -5.73 4.13
CA TYR A 49 7.88 -7.12 3.67
C TYR A 49 8.83 -7.30 2.46
N LEU A 50 8.71 -6.45 1.44
CA LEU A 50 9.55 -6.50 0.24
C LEU A 50 11.03 -6.19 0.55
N GLY A 51 11.29 -5.38 1.59
CA GLY A 51 12.63 -5.10 2.11
C GLY A 51 13.20 -6.20 3.02
N ALA A 52 12.45 -7.28 3.28
CA ALA A 52 12.76 -8.33 4.25
C ALA A 52 12.91 -7.85 5.72
N ASP A 53 12.43 -6.64 6.03
CA ASP A 53 12.34 -6.10 7.39
C ASP A 53 11.17 -6.70 8.18
N LEU A 54 10.18 -7.25 7.47
CA LEU A 54 8.99 -7.88 8.03
C LEU A 54 8.77 -9.27 7.43
N SER A 55 8.53 -10.27 8.28
CA SER A 55 8.14 -11.60 7.79
C SER A 55 6.77 -11.54 7.11
N LYS A 56 6.53 -12.48 6.19
CA LYS A 56 5.24 -12.62 5.49
C LYS A 56 4.06 -12.72 6.46
N ASP A 57 4.16 -13.58 7.48
CA ASP A 57 3.07 -13.80 8.45
C ASP A 57 2.76 -12.54 9.27
N LEU A 58 3.80 -11.75 9.60
CA LEU A 58 3.62 -10.52 10.34
C LEU A 58 3.05 -9.40 9.45
N ALA A 59 3.45 -9.36 8.17
CA ALA A 59 2.89 -8.45 7.17
C ALA A 59 1.41 -8.74 6.93
N ASP A 60 1.05 -10.01 6.74
CA ASP A 60 -0.33 -10.47 6.60
C ASP A 60 -1.18 -10.10 7.83
N SER A 61 -0.67 -10.34 9.04
CA SER A 61 -1.35 -9.96 10.28
C SER A 61 -1.59 -8.45 10.39
N GLN A 62 -0.60 -7.63 10.02
CA GLN A 62 -0.75 -6.18 10.02
C GLN A 62 -1.76 -5.69 8.97
N LEU A 63 -1.78 -6.28 7.78
CA LEU A 63 -2.76 -5.95 6.75
C LEU A 63 -4.18 -6.32 7.17
N LYS A 64 -4.40 -7.49 7.76
CA LYS A 64 -5.70 -7.88 8.34
C LYS A 64 -6.20 -6.90 9.40
N HIS A 65 -5.29 -6.38 10.22
CA HIS A 65 -5.65 -5.35 11.19
C HIS A 65 -6.05 -4.03 10.50
N ILE A 66 -5.37 -3.67 9.42
CA ILE A 66 -5.70 -2.48 8.61
C ILE A 66 -7.06 -2.65 7.94
N GLU A 67 -7.34 -3.79 7.31
CA GLU A 67 -8.64 -4.14 6.70
C GLU A 67 -9.78 -4.04 7.71
N LYS A 68 -9.63 -4.65 8.89
CA LYS A 68 -10.62 -4.54 9.96
C LYS A 68 -10.87 -3.09 10.41
N SER A 69 -9.84 -2.25 10.37
CA SER A 69 -9.97 -0.83 10.69
C SER A 69 -10.78 -0.08 9.62
N PHE A 70 -10.67 -0.48 8.34
CA PHE A 70 -11.52 0.04 7.27
C PHE A 70 -12.97 -0.43 7.39
N GLU A 71 -13.20 -1.71 7.64
CA GLU A 71 -14.56 -2.25 7.86
C GLU A 71 -15.28 -1.50 8.98
N GLN A 72 -14.60 -1.29 10.10
CA GLN A 72 -15.13 -0.52 11.22
C GLN A 72 -15.42 0.94 10.82
N PHE A 73 -14.52 1.57 10.07
CA PHE A 73 -14.71 2.92 9.55
C PHE A 73 -15.95 3.02 8.65
N HIS A 74 -16.15 2.07 7.73
CA HIS A 74 -17.33 2.02 6.86
C HIS A 74 -18.62 1.82 7.65
N LYS A 75 -18.62 0.89 8.61
CA LYS A 75 -19.76 0.62 9.49
C LYS A 75 -20.16 1.84 10.31
N SER A 76 -19.19 2.55 10.88
CA SER A 76 -19.44 3.73 11.72
C SER A 76 -19.86 4.96 10.92
N ASN A 77 -19.38 5.12 9.68
CA ASN A 77 -19.61 6.33 8.89
C ASN A 77 -20.62 6.17 7.75
N LYS A 78 -21.25 4.99 7.59
CA LYS A 78 -22.14 4.64 6.47
C LYS A 78 -21.55 4.99 5.10
N LYS A 79 -20.22 4.86 4.96
CA LYS A 79 -19.51 5.19 3.72
C LYS A 79 -19.43 3.98 2.83
N THR A 80 -19.54 4.20 1.52
CA THR A 80 -19.30 3.16 0.51
C THR A 80 -17.83 2.75 0.49
N VAL A 81 -17.59 1.47 0.19
CA VAL A 81 -16.26 0.93 -0.12
C VAL A 81 -15.65 1.76 -1.25
N THR A 82 -14.40 2.16 -1.10
CA THR A 82 -13.64 2.95 -2.07
C THR A 82 -12.61 2.08 -2.78
N ALA A 83 -12.02 2.62 -3.86
CA ALA A 83 -10.94 1.94 -4.55
C ALA A 83 -9.74 1.62 -3.63
N VAL A 84 -9.48 2.46 -2.61
CA VAL A 84 -8.40 2.23 -1.63
C VAL A 84 -8.68 0.97 -0.80
N ASP A 85 -9.92 0.78 -0.37
CA ASP A 85 -10.34 -0.39 0.40
C ASP A 85 -10.11 -1.68 -0.39
N SER A 86 -10.55 -1.71 -1.65
CA SER A 86 -10.36 -2.86 -2.54
C SER A 86 -8.88 -3.15 -2.86
N GLN A 87 -8.01 -2.13 -2.96
CA GLN A 87 -6.59 -2.39 -3.19
C GLN A 87 -5.89 -2.96 -1.94
N ILE A 88 -6.36 -2.62 -0.75
CA ILE A 88 -5.80 -3.12 0.51
C ILE A 88 -6.21 -4.57 0.75
N GLU A 89 -7.48 -4.89 0.50
CA GLU A 89 -7.97 -6.27 0.49
C GLU A 89 -7.15 -7.15 -0.47
N ARG A 90 -6.87 -6.64 -1.68
CA ARG A 90 -6.01 -7.34 -2.64
C ARG A 90 -4.56 -7.53 -2.15
N LEU A 91 -4.03 -6.64 -1.31
CA LEU A 91 -2.73 -6.81 -0.67
C LEU A 91 -2.78 -7.90 0.40
N GLY A 92 -3.81 -7.91 1.24
CA GLY A 92 -4.05 -8.95 2.24
C GLY A 92 -4.18 -10.32 1.59
N ASP A 93 -5.01 -10.43 0.55
CA ASP A 93 -5.18 -11.65 -0.24
C ASP A 93 -3.85 -12.14 -0.82
N CYS A 94 -3.05 -11.24 -1.40
CA CYS A 94 -1.74 -11.61 -1.94
C CYS A 94 -0.85 -12.21 -0.86
N LEU A 95 -0.76 -11.59 0.32
CA LEU A 95 0.13 -12.05 1.39
C LEU A 95 -0.40 -13.27 2.15
N SER A 96 -1.72 -13.48 2.16
CA SER A 96 -2.35 -14.69 2.72
C SER A 96 -2.11 -15.94 1.85
N THR A 97 -1.79 -15.80 0.55
CA THR A 97 -1.51 -16.98 -0.30
C THR A 97 -0.19 -17.66 0.06
N GLU A 98 -0.17 -19.00 0.10
CA GLU A 98 1.02 -19.78 0.48
C GLU A 98 2.25 -19.47 -0.40
N LYS A 99 2.03 -19.33 -1.72
CA LYS A 99 3.05 -19.00 -2.71
C LYS A 99 2.73 -17.68 -3.41
N VAL A 100 3.19 -16.59 -2.83
CA VAL A 100 3.12 -15.25 -3.44
C VAL A 100 4.49 -14.87 -4.01
N SER A 101 4.50 -14.16 -5.15
CA SER A 101 5.73 -13.57 -5.69
C SER A 101 5.84 -12.11 -5.28
N ASP A 102 7.04 -11.65 -4.92
CA ASP A 102 7.33 -10.26 -4.61
C ASP A 102 6.94 -9.31 -5.75
N LYS A 103 7.01 -9.80 -7.01
CA LYS A 103 6.55 -9.07 -8.19
C LYS A 103 5.05 -8.81 -8.15
N THR A 104 4.25 -9.79 -7.72
CA THR A 104 2.80 -9.63 -7.55
C THR A 104 2.50 -8.63 -6.46
N VAL A 105 3.16 -8.76 -5.30
CA VAL A 105 2.99 -7.86 -4.15
C VAL A 105 3.35 -6.42 -4.53
N THR A 106 4.49 -6.23 -5.20
CA THR A 106 4.93 -4.92 -5.72
C THR A 106 3.91 -4.30 -6.67
N LYS A 107 3.33 -5.11 -7.57
CA LYS A 107 2.31 -4.63 -8.52
C LYS A 107 1.07 -4.11 -7.79
N VAL A 108 0.54 -4.86 -6.83
CA VAL A 108 -0.66 -4.45 -6.09
C VAL A 108 -0.36 -3.23 -5.20
N ARG A 109 0.83 -3.19 -4.58
CA ARG A 109 1.29 -2.02 -3.82
C ARG A 109 1.33 -0.75 -4.68
N ASN A 110 1.84 -0.85 -5.91
CA ASN A 110 1.90 0.29 -6.84
C ASN A 110 0.49 0.74 -7.25
N GLN A 111 -0.45 -0.19 -7.46
CA GLN A 111 -1.84 0.16 -7.74
C GLN A 111 -2.49 0.90 -6.56
N LEU A 112 -2.20 0.51 -5.32
CA LEU A 112 -2.64 1.25 -4.13
C LEU A 112 -2.02 2.64 -4.06
N ALA A 113 -0.71 2.76 -4.33
CA ALA A 113 -0.03 4.05 -4.36
C ALA A 113 -0.60 4.98 -5.43
N GLU A 114 -0.88 4.46 -6.64
CA GLU A 114 -1.57 5.18 -7.70
C GLU A 114 -2.95 5.65 -7.24
N THR A 115 -3.73 4.77 -6.60
CA THR A 115 -5.07 5.10 -6.09
C THR A 115 -5.02 6.19 -5.01
N LEU A 116 -4.01 6.17 -4.13
CA LEU A 116 -3.80 7.21 -3.10
C LEU A 116 -3.29 8.53 -3.67
N ASN A 117 -2.63 8.50 -4.82
CA ASN A 117 -2.10 9.69 -5.50
C ASN A 117 -3.08 10.27 -6.53
N GLN A 118 -4.05 9.49 -7.02
CA GLN A 118 -5.06 9.96 -7.96
C GLN A 118 -6.17 10.74 -7.24
N ASN A 119 -6.23 12.04 -7.53
CA ASN A 119 -7.40 12.88 -7.26
C ASN A 119 -8.59 12.32 -8.06
N PRO A 120 -9.75 11.93 -7.49
CA PRO A 120 -10.88 11.34 -8.24
C PRO A 120 -11.62 12.31 -9.17
N VAL A 121 -10.95 13.38 -9.62
CA VAL A 121 -11.49 14.36 -10.56
C VAL A 121 -11.50 13.83 -12.01
N ASN A 122 -10.94 12.64 -12.28
CA ASN A 122 -10.92 12.06 -13.63
C ASN A 122 -11.43 10.62 -13.71
N LEU A 123 -12.63 10.37 -13.16
CA LEU A 123 -13.52 9.35 -13.72
C LEU A 123 -14.61 10.08 -14.49
N LYS A 124 -14.32 10.36 -15.77
CA LYS A 124 -15.31 10.82 -16.76
C LYS A 124 -15.98 9.61 -17.38
#